data_AF-A0A8B7P6V3-F1
#
_entry.id   AF-A0A8B7P6V3-F1
#
_cell.length_a   1.000
_cell.length_b   1.000
_cell.length_c   1.000
_cell.angle_alpha   90.00
_cell.angle_beta   90.00
_cell.angle_gamma   90.00
#
_symmetry.space_group_name_H-M   'P 1'
#
loop_
_entity.id
_entity.type
_entity.pdbx_description
1 polymer ?
#
loop_
_entity_poly.entity_id
_entity_poly.type
_entity_poly.pdbx_seq_one_letter_code
_entity_poly.pdbx_strand_id
1 'polypeptide(L)'
;MAHHMEAELLDGVRYVNLDEISRCLHLSDFDRCYRRSTLIPHRLNSEIVDTRFVKPVLWFSPAMPSEYHNMYGNVSFTISMSDLLRSFSFNFYYIDRIEFDTHTSTRVLFTEKNYDNVFETIDFKEYGSPLKRSRWRHAIQCESGYSDYHSHKVEIAIEANREDRDWLYESCDLVANNHSCANILTFSNNRARYDPHVCHRYNLFGRPCPSNFFPEHTRSILCLQYCVQETSYNRFQILV
;
A
#
# COMPACT_ATOMS: atom_id res chain seq x y z
N MET A 1 16.12 -10.12 -6.82
CA MET A 1 16.53 -8.78 -7.37
C MET A 1 15.24 -8.09 -7.83
N ALA A 2 15.16 -6.74 -7.86
CA ALA A 2 13.95 -6.06 -8.36
C ALA A 2 14.16 -5.66 -9.83
N HIS A 3 13.21 -6.00 -10.69
CA HIS A 3 13.24 -5.67 -12.11
C HIS A 3 12.08 -4.75 -12.46
N HIS A 4 12.39 -3.51 -12.86
CA HIS A 4 11.40 -2.52 -13.31
C HIS A 4 11.09 -2.74 -14.78
N MET A 5 9.81 -2.70 -15.12
CA MET A 5 9.28 -2.97 -16.46
C MET A 5 8.10 -2.03 -16.77
N GLU A 6 7.82 -1.84 -18.05
CA GLU A 6 6.54 -1.27 -18.47
C GLU A 6 5.38 -2.10 -17.91
N ALA A 7 4.32 -1.42 -17.51
CA ALA A 7 3.14 -2.08 -16.99
C ALA A 7 2.32 -2.61 -18.17
N GLU A 8 2.22 -3.93 -18.25
CA GLU A 8 1.48 -4.62 -19.29
C GLU A 8 0.33 -5.42 -18.66
N LEU A 9 -0.53 -5.98 -19.51
CA LEU A 9 -1.50 -6.98 -19.08
C LEU A 9 -0.79 -8.18 -18.44
N LEU A 10 -1.37 -8.68 -17.36
CA LEU A 10 -0.87 -9.83 -16.62
C LEU A 10 -1.41 -11.13 -17.23
N ASP A 11 -0.60 -12.19 -17.20
CA ASP A 11 -1.04 -13.54 -17.56
C ASP A 11 -1.48 -14.35 -16.34
N GLY A 12 -2.32 -15.37 -16.57
CA GLY A 12 -2.77 -16.32 -15.52
C GLY A 12 -3.45 -15.69 -14.31
N VAL A 13 -4.13 -14.55 -14.48
CA VAL A 13 -4.52 -13.70 -13.36
C VAL A 13 -5.67 -14.26 -12.53
N ARG A 14 -5.54 -14.11 -11.19
CA ARG A 14 -6.65 -14.30 -10.26
C ARG A 14 -7.01 -12.99 -9.56
N TYR A 15 -8.31 -12.76 -9.41
CA TYR A 15 -8.86 -11.52 -8.84
C TYR A 15 -9.62 -11.76 -7.54
N VAL A 16 -9.61 -10.75 -6.66
CA VAL A 16 -10.51 -10.61 -5.50
C VAL A 16 -11.10 -9.22 -5.45
N ASN A 17 -12.14 -9.02 -4.63
CA ASN A 17 -12.76 -7.70 -4.45
C ASN A 17 -11.78 -6.70 -3.83
N LEU A 18 -11.88 -5.46 -4.27
CA LEU A 18 -11.18 -4.29 -3.75
C LEU A 18 -12.21 -3.40 -3.07
N ASP A 19 -12.63 -3.80 -1.87
CA ASP A 19 -13.64 -3.07 -1.10
C ASP A 19 -13.01 -1.90 -0.33
N GLU A 20 -11.80 -2.08 0.17
CA GLU A 20 -11.03 -1.08 0.92
C GLU A 20 -9.57 -1.02 0.46
N ILE A 21 -8.99 0.17 0.56
CA ILE A 21 -7.55 0.41 0.41
C ILE A 21 -6.97 0.90 1.72
N SER A 22 -5.70 0.61 1.96
CA SER A 22 -5.00 1.01 3.17
C SER A 22 -3.62 1.56 2.89
N ARG A 23 -3.27 2.63 3.59
CA ARG A 23 -1.91 3.16 3.70
C ARG A 23 -1.33 2.67 5.02
N CYS A 24 -0.56 1.61 4.95
CA CYS A 24 0.07 1.03 6.12
C CYS A 24 1.43 1.69 6.41
N LEU A 25 1.63 2.05 7.67
CA LEU A 25 2.77 2.78 8.18
C LEU A 25 3.34 2.06 9.40
N HIS A 26 4.63 2.27 9.62
CA HIS A 26 5.22 1.98 10.92
C HIS A 26 4.76 3.03 11.93
N LEU A 27 4.66 2.63 13.19
CA LEU A 27 4.21 3.50 14.28
C LEU A 27 4.93 4.87 14.32
N SER A 28 6.23 4.90 14.02
CA SER A 28 7.01 6.15 13.95
C SER A 28 6.54 7.11 12.85
N ASP A 29 6.06 6.61 11.72
CA ASP A 29 5.54 7.46 10.65
C ASP A 29 4.09 7.84 10.89
N PHE A 30 3.32 6.96 11.53
CA PHE A 30 2.00 7.28 12.05
C PHE A 30 2.09 8.46 13.03
N ASP A 31 2.99 8.41 14.04
CA ASP A 31 3.20 9.51 15.00
C ASP A 31 3.50 10.84 14.29
N ARG A 32 4.30 10.81 13.21
CA ARG A 32 4.59 12.00 12.40
C ARG A 32 3.36 12.55 11.68
N CYS A 33 2.50 11.68 11.16
CA CYS A 33 1.24 12.10 10.54
C CYS A 33 0.29 12.65 11.61
N TYR A 34 0.19 11.96 12.75
CA TYR A 34 -0.64 12.34 13.89
C TYR A 34 -0.30 13.73 14.42
N ARG A 35 0.98 13.99 14.71
CA ARG A 35 1.43 15.31 15.20
C ARG A 35 1.21 16.46 14.22
N ARG A 36 1.05 16.16 12.94
CA ARG A 36 0.81 17.15 11.88
C ARG A 36 -0.65 17.22 11.46
N SER A 37 -1.49 16.33 11.99
CA SER A 37 -2.89 16.15 11.60
C SER A 37 -3.07 16.06 10.08
N THR A 38 -2.17 15.34 9.40
CA THR A 38 -2.18 15.21 7.93
C THR A 38 -1.38 13.99 7.48
N LEU A 39 -1.78 13.38 6.37
CA LEU A 39 -0.97 12.33 5.74
C LEU A 39 0.24 12.92 5.01
N ILE A 40 1.43 12.43 5.35
CA ILE A 40 2.68 12.89 4.73
C ILE A 40 2.87 12.17 3.38
N PRO A 41 2.98 12.89 2.24
CA PRO A 41 3.15 12.29 0.93
C PRO A 41 4.61 11.98 0.62
N HIS A 42 4.83 11.19 -0.43
CA HIS A 42 6.14 10.84 -0.96
C HIS A 42 6.26 11.28 -2.41
N ARG A 43 7.49 11.56 -2.85
CA ARG A 43 7.73 11.78 -4.27
C ARG A 43 7.42 10.48 -5.04
N LEU A 44 6.66 10.61 -6.12
CA LEU A 44 6.50 9.51 -7.07
C LEU A 44 7.78 9.36 -7.89
N ASN A 45 8.39 8.17 -7.87
CA ASN A 45 9.56 7.83 -8.67
C ASN A 45 9.28 6.53 -9.45
N SER A 46 9.66 6.52 -10.71
CA SER A 46 9.70 5.34 -11.59
C SER A 46 10.98 5.38 -12.42
N GLU A 47 11.50 4.20 -12.76
CA GLU A 47 12.62 4.03 -13.70
C GLU A 47 12.13 3.95 -15.16
N ILE A 48 10.83 3.81 -15.37
CA ILE A 48 10.21 3.49 -16.66
C ILE A 48 9.52 4.72 -17.26
N VAL A 49 8.74 5.43 -16.44
CA VAL A 49 7.98 6.61 -16.86
C VAL A 49 8.50 7.88 -16.19
N ASP A 50 8.47 9.01 -16.90
CA ASP A 50 8.85 10.30 -16.31
C ASP A 50 7.76 10.76 -15.33
N THR A 51 8.11 10.87 -14.05
CA THR A 51 7.17 11.26 -12.99
C THR A 51 7.42 12.67 -12.45
N ARG A 52 8.32 13.46 -13.07
CA ARG A 52 8.79 14.74 -12.52
C ARG A 52 7.70 15.80 -12.36
N PHE A 53 6.63 15.74 -13.15
CA PHE A 53 5.51 16.68 -13.12
C PHE A 53 4.33 16.19 -12.27
N VAL A 54 4.36 14.95 -11.79
CA VAL A 54 3.36 14.43 -10.86
C VAL A 54 3.66 14.98 -9.47
N LYS A 55 2.66 15.54 -8.78
CA LYS A 55 2.86 16.00 -7.40
C LYS A 55 3.16 14.80 -6.48
N PRO A 56 3.71 15.03 -5.28
CA PRO A 56 3.86 13.99 -4.29
C PRO A 56 2.55 13.21 -4.05
N VAL A 57 2.68 11.90 -3.89
CA VAL A 57 1.57 10.95 -3.79
C VAL A 57 1.51 10.30 -2.42
N LEU A 58 0.32 9.83 -2.05
CA LEU A 58 0.11 8.89 -0.96
C LEU A 58 0.05 7.48 -1.53
N TRP A 59 0.94 6.61 -1.08
CA TRP A 59 0.91 5.19 -1.42
C TRP A 59 -0.10 4.44 -0.55
N PHE A 60 -0.98 3.70 -1.22
CA PHE A 60 -1.96 2.77 -0.67
C PHE A 60 -1.79 1.40 -1.33
N SER A 61 -2.37 0.37 -0.72
CA SER A 61 -2.56 -0.94 -1.31
C SER A 61 -3.96 -1.44 -0.97
N PRO A 62 -4.48 -2.48 -1.64
CA PRO A 62 -5.66 -3.20 -1.15
C PRO A 62 -5.50 -3.53 0.35
N ALA A 63 -6.56 -3.31 1.13
CA ALA A 63 -6.54 -3.61 2.56
C ALA A 63 -6.42 -5.11 2.80
N MET A 64 -5.62 -5.49 3.80
CA MET A 64 -5.45 -6.88 4.21
C MET A 64 -6.12 -7.11 5.57
N PRO A 65 -6.58 -8.34 5.86
CA PRO A 65 -7.00 -8.72 7.20
C PRO A 65 -5.93 -8.38 8.24
N SER A 66 -6.34 -7.81 9.37
CA SER A 66 -5.42 -7.25 10.36
C SER A 66 -4.55 -8.30 11.05
N GLU A 67 -4.98 -9.56 10.99
CA GLU A 67 -4.30 -10.73 11.55
C GLU A 67 -3.15 -11.19 10.64
N TYR A 68 -3.19 -10.86 9.35
CA TYR A 68 -2.15 -11.20 8.40
C TYR A 68 -0.97 -10.25 8.50
N HIS A 69 0.21 -10.82 8.30
CA HIS A 69 1.45 -10.05 8.40
C HIS A 69 1.50 -8.95 7.34
N ASN A 70 1.56 -7.70 7.78
CA ASN A 70 1.65 -6.54 6.90
C ASN A 70 3.09 -6.04 6.81
N MET A 71 3.75 -6.23 5.68
CA MET A 71 5.17 -5.87 5.52
C MET A 71 5.47 -4.36 5.55
N TYR A 72 4.44 -3.51 5.45
CA TYR A 72 4.58 -2.05 5.39
C TYR A 72 4.51 -1.37 6.76
N GLY A 73 4.04 -2.07 7.79
CA GLY A 73 4.03 -1.60 9.16
C GLY A 73 2.87 -2.16 9.98
N ASN A 74 2.56 -1.48 11.08
CA ASN A 74 1.62 -1.94 12.09
C ASN A 74 0.40 -1.02 12.27
N VAL A 75 0.32 0.12 11.58
CA VAL A 75 -0.85 1.01 11.62
C VAL A 75 -1.29 1.35 10.21
N SER A 76 -2.53 1.03 9.84
CA SER A 76 -3.12 1.40 8.55
C SER A 76 -4.10 2.55 8.69
N PHE A 77 -4.02 3.52 7.79
CA PHE A 77 -5.16 4.38 7.43
C PHE A 77 -5.95 3.66 6.33
N THR A 78 -7.18 3.25 6.61
CA THR A 78 -8.02 2.43 5.74
C THR A 78 -9.28 3.19 5.35
N ILE A 79 -9.63 3.15 4.06
CA ILE A 79 -10.83 3.78 3.51
C ILE A 79 -11.50 2.86 2.50
N SER A 80 -12.83 2.89 2.45
CA SER A 80 -13.58 2.16 1.43
C SER A 80 -13.38 2.79 0.05
N MET A 81 -13.34 1.94 -0.98
CA MET A 81 -13.30 2.43 -2.38
C MET A 81 -14.53 3.28 -2.71
N SER A 82 -15.68 2.98 -2.10
CA SER A 82 -16.91 3.74 -2.29
C SER A 82 -16.80 5.17 -1.78
N ASP A 83 -16.28 5.36 -0.57
CA ASP A 83 -16.15 6.69 0.03
C ASP A 83 -15.05 7.49 -0.66
N LEU A 84 -13.93 6.84 -1.02
CA LEU A 84 -12.88 7.46 -1.81
C LEU A 84 -13.42 8.02 -3.14
N LEU A 85 -14.15 7.21 -3.91
CA LEU A 85 -14.68 7.61 -5.21
C LEU A 85 -15.89 8.55 -5.14
N ARG A 86 -16.46 8.74 -3.95
CA ARG A 86 -17.49 9.77 -3.72
C ARG A 86 -16.86 11.15 -3.58
N SER A 87 -15.66 11.22 -3.01
CA SER A 87 -14.94 12.47 -2.79
C SER A 87 -14.04 12.88 -3.94
N PHE A 88 -13.54 11.91 -4.72
CA PHE A 88 -12.59 12.17 -5.81
C PHE A 88 -13.08 11.67 -7.16
N SER A 89 -12.75 12.41 -8.23
CA SER A 89 -13.00 12.00 -9.61
C SER A 89 -11.69 11.69 -10.34
N PHE A 90 -11.18 10.48 -10.13
CA PHE A 90 -9.88 10.08 -10.66
C PHE A 90 -9.87 9.67 -12.13
N ASN A 91 -8.79 10.04 -12.81
CA ASN A 91 -8.18 9.31 -13.91
C ASN A 91 -7.24 8.23 -13.35
N PHE A 92 -7.08 7.14 -14.11
CA PHE A 92 -6.39 5.94 -13.67
C PHE A 92 -5.33 5.54 -14.68
N TYR A 93 -4.07 5.59 -14.26
CA TYR A 93 -2.94 5.37 -15.13
C TYR A 93 -2.03 4.27 -14.60
N TYR A 94 -1.36 3.55 -15.50
CA TYR A 94 -0.23 2.73 -15.14
C TYR A 94 0.99 3.60 -14.83
N ILE A 95 1.78 3.21 -13.82
CA ILE A 95 3.10 3.78 -13.56
C ILE A 95 4.15 2.82 -14.13
N ASP A 96 4.28 1.64 -13.54
CA ASP A 96 5.18 0.58 -13.97
C ASP A 96 4.82 -0.75 -13.28
N ARG A 97 5.52 -1.81 -13.70
CA ARG A 97 5.52 -3.11 -13.05
C ARG A 97 6.90 -3.38 -12.46
N ILE A 98 6.93 -4.00 -11.28
CA ILE A 98 8.16 -4.39 -10.60
C ILE A 98 8.08 -5.88 -10.30
N GLU A 99 8.98 -6.66 -10.86
CA GLU A 99 9.09 -8.08 -10.55
C GLU A 99 10.13 -8.30 -9.46
N PHE A 100 9.71 -8.97 -8.39
CA PHE A 100 10.56 -9.49 -7.33
C PHE A 100 10.53 -11.02 -7.36
N ASP A 101 11.55 -11.63 -6.77
CA ASP A 101 11.67 -13.09 -6.60
C ASP A 101 10.45 -13.70 -5.87
N THR A 102 9.71 -12.92 -5.09
CA THR A 102 8.58 -13.39 -4.26
C THR A 102 7.20 -12.93 -4.74
N HIS A 103 7.13 -11.89 -5.55
CA HIS A 103 5.88 -11.33 -6.06
C HIS A 103 6.13 -10.36 -7.21
N THR A 104 5.09 -10.11 -8.00
CA THR A 104 5.04 -9.00 -8.94
C THR A 104 4.19 -7.88 -8.35
N SER A 105 4.63 -6.64 -8.51
CA SER A 105 3.85 -5.45 -8.13
C SER A 105 3.52 -4.62 -9.36
N THR A 106 2.26 -4.26 -9.53
CA THR A 106 1.85 -3.25 -10.52
C THR A 106 1.49 -1.96 -9.81
N ARG A 107 2.20 -0.88 -10.13
CA ARG A 107 1.97 0.44 -9.54
C ARG A 107 1.07 1.26 -10.45
N VAL A 108 0.04 1.87 -9.86
CA VAL A 108 -0.98 2.63 -10.58
C VAL A 108 -1.15 4.02 -9.96
N LEU A 109 -1.47 5.01 -10.79
CA LEU A 109 -1.70 6.39 -10.37
C LEU A 109 -3.19 6.71 -10.43
N PHE A 110 -3.72 7.19 -9.31
CA PHE A 110 -5.05 7.76 -9.17
C PHE A 110 -4.87 9.27 -9.01
N THR A 111 -5.42 10.05 -9.93
CA THR A 111 -5.23 11.51 -9.96
C THR A 111 -6.39 12.20 -10.65
N GLU A 112 -6.80 13.37 -10.16
CA GLU A 112 -7.84 14.18 -10.80
C GLU A 112 -7.31 14.99 -12.00
N LYS A 113 -5.99 14.98 -12.21
CA LYS A 113 -5.36 15.60 -13.37
C LYS A 113 -5.37 14.67 -14.57
N ASN A 114 -5.35 15.26 -15.76
CA ASN A 114 -5.15 14.52 -17.00
C ASN A 114 -3.65 14.39 -17.28
N TYR A 115 -3.19 13.16 -17.50
CA TYR A 115 -1.84 12.83 -17.94
C TYR A 115 -1.85 11.84 -19.11
N ASP A 116 -2.88 11.88 -19.96
CA ASP A 116 -3.04 10.95 -21.10
C ASP A 116 -1.86 11.03 -22.09
N ASN A 117 -1.12 12.13 -22.08
CA ASN A 117 0.07 12.34 -22.91
C ASN A 117 1.37 11.79 -22.29
N VAL A 118 1.31 11.25 -21.08
CA VAL A 118 2.46 10.74 -20.33
C VAL A 118 2.28 9.26 -20.00
N PHE A 119 1.15 8.91 -19.40
CA PHE A 119 0.92 7.58 -18.89
C PHE A 119 -0.16 6.87 -19.71
N GLU A 120 -0.04 5.55 -19.77
CA GLU A 120 -1.07 4.70 -20.32
C GLU A 120 -2.25 4.58 -19.36
N THR A 121 -3.47 4.73 -19.89
CA THR A 121 -4.71 4.59 -19.13
C THR A 121 -4.99 3.12 -18.83
N ILE A 122 -5.46 2.83 -17.61
CA ILE A 122 -5.85 1.47 -17.23
C ILE A 122 -7.13 1.07 -17.97
N ASP A 123 -7.05 0.02 -18.78
CA ASP A 123 -8.25 -0.66 -19.28
C ASP A 123 -8.83 -1.57 -18.19
N PHE A 124 -9.96 -1.17 -17.62
CA PHE A 124 -10.63 -1.92 -16.56
C PHE A 124 -11.41 -3.17 -17.03
N LYS A 125 -11.57 -3.36 -18.33
CA LYS A 125 -12.33 -4.46 -18.93
C LYS A 125 -11.38 -5.54 -19.44
N GLU A 126 -10.23 -5.15 -19.97
CA GLU A 126 -9.26 -6.04 -20.61
C GLU A 126 -8.72 -7.12 -19.68
N TYR A 127 -8.77 -8.39 -20.11
CA TYR A 127 -8.20 -9.50 -19.32
C TYR A 127 -6.72 -9.24 -19.08
N GLY A 128 -6.22 -9.53 -17.89
CA GLY A 128 -4.85 -9.17 -17.53
C GLY A 128 -4.69 -7.86 -16.77
N SER A 129 -5.64 -6.94 -16.87
CA SER A 129 -5.56 -5.66 -16.15
C SER A 129 -5.42 -5.85 -14.62
N PRO A 130 -4.54 -5.12 -13.91
CA PRO A 130 -4.35 -5.28 -12.47
C PRO A 130 -5.58 -4.87 -11.67
N LEU A 131 -6.49 -4.08 -12.27
CA LEU A 131 -7.72 -3.57 -11.67
C LEU A 131 -8.92 -3.78 -12.59
N LYS A 132 -10.07 -4.14 -12.01
CA LYS A 132 -11.34 -4.29 -12.74
C LYS A 132 -12.43 -3.45 -12.10
N ARG A 133 -13.14 -2.63 -12.88
CA ARG A 133 -14.12 -1.67 -12.33
C ARG A 133 -15.51 -2.26 -12.07
N SER A 134 -15.95 -3.29 -12.80
CA SER A 134 -17.36 -3.74 -12.75
C SER A 134 -17.86 -4.18 -11.37
N ARG A 135 -16.96 -4.47 -10.42
CA ARG A 135 -17.21 -4.64 -8.98
C ARG A 135 -16.02 -4.23 -8.11
N TRP A 136 -15.15 -3.36 -8.61
CA TRP A 136 -13.79 -3.12 -8.07
C TRP A 136 -13.08 -4.40 -7.63
N ARG A 137 -12.21 -4.93 -8.48
CA ARG A 137 -11.38 -6.10 -8.16
C ARG A 137 -9.93 -5.80 -8.46
N HIS A 138 -9.03 -6.46 -7.76
CA HIS A 138 -7.60 -6.36 -8.02
C HIS A 138 -6.98 -7.74 -8.22
N ALA A 139 -5.92 -7.78 -9.01
CA ALA A 139 -5.13 -8.97 -9.21
C ALA A 139 -4.35 -9.32 -7.93
N ILE A 140 -4.42 -10.58 -7.51
CA ILE A 140 -3.68 -11.15 -6.36
C ILE A 140 -2.67 -12.21 -6.75
N GLN A 141 -2.73 -12.65 -8.00
CA GLN A 141 -1.83 -13.64 -8.57
C GLN A 141 -1.69 -13.38 -10.06
N CYS A 142 -0.51 -13.64 -10.61
CA CYS A 142 -0.22 -13.69 -12.04
C CYS A 142 0.87 -14.74 -12.32
N GLU A 143 1.12 -15.00 -13.60
CA GLU A 143 2.34 -15.67 -14.05
C GLU A 143 3.52 -14.67 -14.04
N SER A 144 4.73 -15.19 -13.94
CA SER A 144 5.97 -14.41 -14.06
C SER A 144 7.10 -15.29 -14.59
N GLY A 145 8.25 -14.70 -14.92
CA GLY A 145 9.45 -15.46 -15.31
C GLY A 145 9.96 -16.45 -14.25
N TYR A 146 9.43 -16.41 -13.02
CA TYR A 146 9.83 -17.27 -11.91
C TYR A 146 8.84 -18.42 -11.62
N SER A 147 7.56 -18.28 -11.97
CA SER A 147 6.50 -19.21 -11.55
C SER A 147 5.19 -18.95 -12.30
N ASP A 148 4.44 -20.02 -12.62
CA ASP A 148 3.06 -19.97 -13.12
C ASP A 148 2.06 -19.50 -12.04
N TYR A 149 2.48 -19.52 -10.77
CA TYR A 149 1.71 -19.10 -9.62
C TYR A 149 2.54 -18.11 -8.80
N HIS A 150 2.54 -16.84 -9.22
CA HIS A 150 3.27 -15.78 -8.54
C HIS A 150 2.32 -14.81 -7.83
N SER A 151 2.65 -14.40 -6.62
CA SER A 151 1.83 -13.43 -5.89
C SER A 151 1.84 -12.10 -6.64
N HIS A 152 0.68 -11.47 -6.78
CA HIS A 152 0.57 -10.15 -7.38
C HIS A 152 0.11 -9.12 -6.34
N LYS A 153 0.69 -7.93 -6.37
CA LYS A 153 0.32 -6.79 -5.53
C LYS A 153 -0.02 -5.58 -6.40
N VAL A 154 -1.05 -4.85 -6.01
CA VAL A 154 -1.34 -3.53 -6.57
C VAL A 154 -0.91 -2.47 -5.59
N GLU A 155 -0.09 -1.53 -6.04
CA GLU A 155 0.28 -0.34 -5.27
C GLU A 155 -0.37 0.89 -5.92
N ILE A 156 -1.18 1.60 -5.14
CA ILE A 156 -2.01 2.70 -5.61
C ILE A 156 -1.38 4.01 -5.11
N ALA A 157 -0.82 4.79 -6.03
CA ALA A 157 -0.40 6.16 -5.78
C ALA A 157 -1.60 7.10 -5.94
N ILE A 158 -2.01 7.77 -4.87
CA ILE A 158 -3.02 8.83 -4.94
C ILE A 158 -2.29 10.17 -4.95
N GLU A 159 -2.39 10.93 -6.05
CA GLU A 159 -1.91 12.31 -6.09
C GLU A 159 -2.84 13.18 -5.23
N ALA A 160 -2.31 13.69 -4.11
CA ALA A 160 -3.11 14.37 -3.10
C ALA A 160 -2.49 15.73 -2.74
N ASN A 161 -3.27 16.79 -2.91
CA ASN A 161 -2.92 18.13 -2.46
C ASN A 161 -3.08 18.24 -0.92
N ARG A 162 -2.90 19.43 -0.33
CA ARG A 162 -3.02 19.56 1.13
C ARG A 162 -4.39 19.15 1.66
N GLU A 163 -5.45 19.70 1.07
CA GLU A 163 -6.83 19.43 1.46
C GLU A 163 -7.16 17.94 1.33
N ASP A 164 -6.78 17.31 0.22
CA ASP A 164 -7.00 15.88 -0.01
C ASP A 164 -6.35 15.00 1.08
N ARG A 165 -5.14 15.37 1.51
CA ARG A 165 -4.39 14.63 2.55
C ARG A 165 -4.99 14.82 3.94
N ASP A 166 -5.48 16.03 4.23
CA ASP A 166 -6.12 16.36 5.50
C ASP A 166 -7.48 15.62 5.56
N TRP A 167 -8.25 15.63 4.47
CA TRP A 167 -9.49 14.87 4.34
C TRP A 167 -9.27 13.36 4.48
N LEU A 168 -8.27 12.78 3.81
CA LEU A 168 -7.94 11.37 3.94
C LEU A 168 -7.50 11.01 5.36
N TYR A 169 -6.76 11.89 6.04
CA TYR A 169 -6.36 11.68 7.42
C TYR A 169 -7.57 11.58 8.36
N GLU A 170 -8.57 12.44 8.17
CA GLU A 170 -9.80 12.49 8.98
C GLU A 170 -10.80 11.38 8.62
N SER A 171 -10.86 11.00 7.34
CA SER A 171 -11.89 10.09 6.82
C SER A 171 -11.50 8.62 6.87
N CYS A 172 -10.22 8.31 7.09
CA CYS A 172 -9.77 6.93 7.21
C CYS A 172 -10.03 6.38 8.62
N ASP A 173 -10.44 5.12 8.68
CA ASP A 173 -10.32 4.33 9.92
C ASP A 173 -8.85 3.95 10.13
N LEU A 174 -8.39 4.00 11.38
CA LEU A 174 -7.14 3.41 11.78
C LEU A 174 -7.34 1.91 12.04
N VAL A 175 -6.41 1.07 11.59
CA VAL A 175 -6.38 -0.36 11.87
C VAL A 175 -5.01 -0.75 12.41
N ALA A 176 -4.97 -1.46 13.53
CA ALA A 176 -3.72 -2.03 14.05
C ALA A 176 -3.44 -3.38 13.37
N ASN A 177 -2.37 -3.47 12.60
CA ASN A 177 -2.03 -4.66 11.83
C ASN A 177 -1.00 -5.53 12.54
N ASN A 178 -1.01 -6.82 12.19
CA ASN A 178 0.03 -7.74 12.59
C ASN A 178 1.32 -7.42 11.85
N HIS A 179 2.36 -7.07 12.61
CA HIS A 179 3.72 -6.88 12.13
C HIS A 179 4.73 -7.67 12.99
N SER A 180 4.24 -8.66 13.75
CA SER A 180 5.04 -9.39 14.75
C SER A 180 6.22 -10.15 14.14
N CYS A 181 6.06 -10.60 12.89
CA CYS A 181 7.06 -11.34 12.13
C CYS A 181 8.14 -10.44 11.47
N ALA A 182 8.10 -9.12 11.67
CA ALA A 182 9.01 -8.16 11.01
C ALA A 182 10.49 -8.24 11.41
N ASN A 183 10.86 -9.19 12.27
CA ASN A 183 12.24 -9.44 12.70
C ASN A 183 12.65 -10.90 12.53
N ILE A 184 11.97 -11.66 11.66
CA ILE A 184 12.37 -13.03 11.32
C ILE A 184 13.79 -13.02 10.73
N LEU A 185 14.61 -13.94 11.23
CA LEU A 185 15.96 -14.18 10.74
C LEU A 185 15.95 -15.33 9.73
N THR A 186 16.64 -15.14 8.63
CA THR A 186 17.01 -16.19 7.68
C THR A 186 18.49 -16.51 7.84
N PHE A 187 18.83 -17.78 7.64
CA PHE A 187 20.20 -18.26 7.69
C PHE A 187 20.71 -18.46 6.27
N SER A 188 21.70 -17.66 5.87
CA SER A 188 22.40 -17.84 4.60
C SER A 188 23.91 -17.79 4.86
N ASN A 189 24.66 -18.73 4.28
CA ASN A 189 26.12 -18.82 4.42
C ASN A 189 26.60 -18.74 5.89
N ASN A 190 25.95 -19.47 6.80
CA ASN A 190 26.23 -19.47 8.25
C ASN A 190 26.15 -18.09 8.93
N ARG A 191 25.39 -17.15 8.36
CA ARG A 191 25.13 -15.85 8.98
C ARG A 191 23.62 -15.63 9.09
N ALA A 192 23.17 -15.23 10.28
CA ALA A 192 21.81 -14.77 10.48
C ALA A 192 21.64 -13.37 9.89
N ARG A 193 20.62 -13.18 9.06
CA ARG A 193 20.23 -11.88 8.48
C ARG A 193 18.72 -11.74 8.60
N TYR A 194 18.22 -10.51 8.70
CA TYR A 194 16.78 -10.28 8.60
C TYR A 194 16.28 -10.64 7.21
N ASP A 195 15.10 -11.26 7.13
CA ASP A 195 14.44 -11.48 5.85
C ASP A 195 14.04 -10.13 5.24
N PRO A 196 14.57 -9.74 4.07
CA PRO A 196 14.28 -8.43 3.49
C PRO A 196 12.79 -8.26 3.09
N HIS A 197 12.03 -9.36 2.97
CA HIS A 197 10.65 -9.34 2.51
C HIS A 197 9.62 -9.17 3.63
N VAL A 198 10.01 -9.40 4.91
CA VAL A 198 9.05 -9.31 6.03
C VAL A 198 8.88 -7.88 6.56
N CYS A 199 9.86 -6.99 6.39
CA CYS A 199 9.67 -5.56 6.66
C CYS A 199 10.41 -4.71 5.64
N HIS A 200 9.65 -4.05 4.76
CA HIS A 200 10.20 -3.29 3.64
C HIS A 200 11.07 -2.11 4.10
N ARG A 201 10.73 -1.49 5.25
CA ARG A 201 11.41 -0.28 5.72
C ARG A 201 12.73 -0.54 6.44
N TYR A 202 12.83 -1.64 7.19
CA TYR A 202 13.97 -1.87 8.09
C TYR A 202 14.82 -3.07 7.64
N ASN A 203 14.20 -4.22 7.37
CA ASN A 203 14.96 -5.44 7.08
C ASN A 203 15.66 -5.41 5.72
N LEU A 204 15.07 -4.72 4.73
CA LEU A 204 15.72 -4.46 3.45
C LEU A 204 17.10 -3.80 3.61
N PHE A 205 17.29 -3.01 4.67
CA PHE A 205 18.55 -2.34 5.01
C PHE A 205 19.33 -3.07 6.11
N GLY A 206 18.98 -4.33 6.41
CA GLY A 206 19.64 -5.14 7.43
C GLY A 206 19.43 -4.68 8.87
N ARG A 207 18.37 -3.90 9.14
CA ARG A 207 18.05 -3.37 10.47
C ARG A 207 16.82 -4.05 11.06
N PRO A 208 16.75 -4.22 12.39
CA PRO A 208 15.53 -4.66 13.05
C PRO A 208 14.43 -3.59 12.91
N CYS A 209 13.20 -4.04 12.72
CA CYS A 209 12.01 -3.21 12.86
C CYS A 209 11.77 -2.89 14.36
N PRO A 210 11.61 -1.61 14.75
CA PRO A 210 11.37 -1.21 16.13
C PRO A 210 9.93 -1.43 16.59
N SER A 211 9.02 -1.77 15.68
CA SER A 211 7.58 -1.93 15.95
C SER A 211 7.07 -3.27 15.41
N ASN A 212 7.82 -4.35 15.63
CA ASN A 212 7.44 -5.72 15.24
C ASN A 212 6.36 -6.30 16.18
N PHE A 213 5.20 -5.67 16.17
CA PHE A 213 4.16 -5.90 17.17
C PHE A 213 3.03 -6.77 16.63
N PHE A 214 2.43 -7.54 17.53
CA PHE A 214 1.10 -8.11 17.30
C PHE A 214 0.04 -6.98 17.28
N PRO A 215 -1.13 -7.21 16.66
CA PRO A 215 -2.21 -6.21 16.61
C PRO A 215 -2.58 -5.64 17.99
N GLU A 216 -2.66 -6.48 19.01
CA GLU A 216 -3.12 -6.11 20.37
C GLU A 216 -2.18 -5.11 21.05
N HIS A 217 -0.88 -5.24 20.80
CA HIS A 217 0.12 -4.31 21.32
C HIS A 217 0.03 -2.96 20.62
N THR A 218 -0.13 -2.97 19.29
CA THR A 218 -0.31 -1.72 18.53
C THR A 218 -1.61 -1.02 18.91
N ARG A 219 -2.72 -1.77 19.05
CA ARG A 219 -4.00 -1.27 19.57
C ARG A 219 -3.85 -0.61 20.93
N SER A 220 -3.14 -1.27 21.86
CA SER A 220 -2.90 -0.73 23.20
C SER A 220 -2.13 0.59 23.14
N ILE A 221 -1.11 0.70 22.28
CA ILE A 221 -0.40 1.95 22.06
C ILE A 221 -1.32 3.04 21.51
N LEU A 222 -2.14 2.71 20.49
CA LEU A 222 -3.09 3.65 19.90
C LEU A 222 -4.04 4.22 20.97
N CYS A 223 -4.69 3.36 21.75
CA CYS A 223 -5.63 3.80 22.79
C CYS A 223 -4.98 4.56 23.97
N LEU A 224 -3.74 4.25 24.33
CA LEU A 224 -3.09 4.84 25.51
C LEU A 224 -2.32 6.12 25.20
N GLN A 225 -1.83 6.28 23.97
CA GLN A 225 -0.90 7.37 23.61
C GLN A 225 -1.50 8.37 22.62
N TYR A 226 -2.60 8.03 21.97
CA TYR A 226 -3.23 8.87 20.96
C TYR A 226 -4.70 9.10 21.31
N CYS A 227 -5.22 10.27 20.97
CA CYS A 227 -6.63 10.61 21.14
C CYS A 227 -7.44 9.91 20.05
N VAL A 228 -7.60 8.60 20.16
CA VAL A 228 -8.36 7.78 19.23
C VAL A 228 -9.43 7.00 19.97
N GLN A 229 -10.56 6.77 19.30
CA GLN A 229 -11.67 5.98 19.83
C GLN A 229 -11.85 4.74 18.97
N GLU A 230 -11.92 3.57 19.61
CA GLU A 230 -12.26 2.32 18.93
C GLU A 230 -13.74 2.35 18.51
N THR A 231 -14.00 2.27 17.20
CA THR A 231 -15.35 2.33 16.61
C THR A 231 -15.92 0.94 16.35
N SER A 232 -15.05 -0.03 16.09
CA SER A 232 -15.35 -1.46 16.04
C SER A 232 -14.07 -2.24 16.36
N TYR A 233 -14.16 -3.56 16.52
CA TYR A 233 -13.00 -4.37 16.90
C TYR A 233 -11.80 -4.07 16.00
N ASN A 234 -10.71 -3.58 16.60
CA ASN A 234 -9.46 -3.25 15.94
C ASN A 234 -9.54 -2.11 14.89
N ARG A 235 -10.61 -1.31 14.93
CA ARG A 235 -10.77 -0.08 14.12
C ARG A 235 -10.94 1.13 15.00
N PHE A 236 -10.27 2.22 14.66
CA PHE A 236 -10.27 3.44 15.45
C PHE A 236 -10.51 4.67 14.58
N GLN A 237 -11.08 5.71 15.18
CA GLN A 237 -11.13 7.05 14.61
C GLN A 237 -10.35 8.02 15.48
N ILE A 238 -9.72 9.00 14.85
CA ILE A 238 -9.01 10.07 15.55
C ILE A 238 -10.06 11.06 16.07
N LEU A 239 -9.98 11.36 17.36
CA LEU A 239 -10.84 12.36 17.99
C LEU A 239 -10.23 13.74 17.70
N VAL A 240 -10.87 14.48 16.79
CA VAL A 240 -10.49 15.85 16.39
C VAL A 240 -11.16 16.88 17.30
#